data_AF-A0A6A2ZCS2-F1
#
_entry.id   AF-A0A6A2ZCS2-F1
#
_cell.length_a   1.000
_cell.length_b   1.000
_cell.length_c   1.000
_cell.angle_alpha   90.00
_cell.angle_beta   90.00
_cell.angle_gamma   90.00
#
_symmetry.space_group_name_H-M   'P 1'
#
loop_
_entity.id
_entity.type
_entity.pdbx_description
1 polymer ?
#
loop_
_entity_poly.entity_id
_entity_poly.type
_entity_poly.pdbx_seq_one_letter_code
_entity_poly.pdbx_strand_id
1 'polypeptide(L)'
;MAASAAATSSFIGTRLPDVYSGLGRVVSRFGFGGKKAAKKSQSQRRQPRSPSVNLAKNSAGEIIGTRTEIADVKATPFQPYSEVFGLQRFRECELIHGRWAMLATLGALTVEWLTGVTWQDAGKVELVEGSSYLGQPLPFSMTTLIWIEVLVIGYIEFQRNAELDPEKRLYPGGSFFDPLGLAADPEKKATLQLAEIKHARLAMVAFLGFAVQAAVTGKGPLNNWATHLSDPLHTTIIDTFTS
;
A
#
# COMPACT_ATOMS: atom_id res chain seq x y z
N MET A 1 22.72 -29.56 -16.89
CA MET A 1 22.98 -28.24 -17.51
C MET A 1 21.79 -27.89 -18.39
N ALA A 2 20.98 -26.92 -17.96
CA ALA A 2 19.95 -26.30 -18.79
C ALA A 2 19.96 -24.81 -18.45
N ALA A 3 20.50 -23.99 -19.36
CA ALA A 3 20.53 -22.55 -19.22
C ALA A 3 19.14 -22.01 -19.59
N SER A 4 18.40 -21.49 -18.60
CA SER A 4 17.18 -20.73 -18.86
C SER A 4 17.57 -19.31 -19.27
N ALA A 5 17.35 -18.98 -20.54
CA ALA A 5 17.55 -17.66 -21.09
C ALA A 5 16.52 -16.69 -20.49
N ALA A 6 16.96 -15.83 -19.57
CA ALA A 6 16.13 -14.74 -19.05
C ALA A 6 15.90 -13.71 -20.16
N ALA A 7 14.66 -13.61 -20.65
CA ALA A 7 14.25 -12.60 -21.62
C ALA A 7 14.42 -11.19 -21.02
N THR A 8 15.42 -10.46 -21.52
CA THR A 8 15.71 -9.07 -21.19
C THR A 8 14.69 -8.15 -21.87
N SER A 9 13.57 -7.86 -21.20
CA SER A 9 12.64 -6.83 -21.71
C SER A 9 13.21 -5.42 -21.45
N SER A 10 13.30 -4.64 -22.52
CA SER A 10 13.72 -3.24 -22.50
C SER A 10 12.47 -2.37 -22.39
N PHE A 11 12.30 -1.64 -21.28
CA PHE A 11 11.26 -0.60 -21.19
C PHE A 11 11.96 0.76 -21.24
N ILE A 12 11.72 1.53 -22.32
CA ILE A 12 12.16 2.92 -22.50
C ILE A 12 13.69 3.10 -22.34
N GLY A 13 14.48 2.42 -23.17
CA GLY A 13 15.91 2.74 -23.37
C GLY A 13 16.86 2.63 -22.15
N THR A 14 16.36 2.24 -20.97
CA THR A 14 17.18 2.03 -19.79
C THR A 14 17.55 0.55 -19.69
N ARG A 15 18.85 0.25 -19.67
CA ARG A 15 19.32 -1.09 -19.33
C ARG A 15 18.96 -1.34 -17.86
N LEU A 16 18.02 -2.26 -17.63
CA LEU A 16 17.77 -2.76 -16.28
C LEU A 16 19.07 -3.42 -15.78
N PRO A 17 19.67 -2.96 -14.67
CA PRO A 17 20.84 -3.62 -14.11
C PRO A 17 20.49 -5.07 -13.76
N ASP A 18 21.41 -5.98 -14.05
CA ASP A 18 21.24 -7.42 -13.86
C ASP A 18 20.54 -7.72 -12.52
N VAL A 19 19.38 -8.37 -12.63
CA VAL A 19 18.64 -8.84 -11.48
C VAL A 19 19.51 -9.92 -10.83
N TYR A 20 20.23 -9.56 -9.77
CA TYR A 20 20.93 -10.51 -8.92
C TYR A 20 19.99 -11.68 -8.58
N SER A 21 20.23 -12.82 -9.22
CA SER A 21 19.49 -14.08 -9.09
C SER A 21 19.85 -14.84 -7.80
N GLY A 22 20.04 -14.11 -6.69
CA GLY A 22 20.64 -14.63 -5.46
C GLY A 22 19.82 -14.50 -4.18
N LEU A 23 18.64 -13.86 -4.18
CA LEU A 23 17.72 -13.83 -3.02
C LEU A 23 16.27 -13.88 -3.48
N GLY A 24 15.74 -15.10 -3.62
CA GLY A 24 14.39 -15.40 -4.13
C GLY A 24 13.21 -15.07 -3.20
N ARG A 25 13.27 -13.96 -2.43
CA ARG A 25 12.21 -13.63 -1.44
C ARG A 25 11.23 -12.54 -1.88
N VAL A 26 11.51 -11.78 -2.95
CA VAL A 26 10.69 -10.61 -3.34
C VAL A 26 10.25 -10.68 -4.81
N VAL A 27 8.96 -10.93 -5.06
CA VAL A 27 8.36 -11.17 -6.39
C VAL A 27 8.10 -9.89 -7.20
N SER A 28 8.73 -9.67 -8.36
CA SER A 28 8.57 -8.47 -9.22
C SER A 28 9.43 -7.25 -8.82
N ARG A 29 10.76 -7.41 -8.90
CA ARG A 29 11.72 -6.30 -8.92
C ARG A 29 11.83 -5.78 -10.36
N PHE A 30 10.99 -4.82 -10.73
CA PHE A 30 11.29 -3.97 -11.88
C PHE A 30 12.32 -2.93 -11.40
N GLY A 31 13.43 -2.77 -12.13
CA GLY A 31 14.54 -1.88 -11.75
C GLY A 31 14.21 -0.38 -11.82
N PHE A 32 13.04 0.05 -11.32
CA PHE A 32 12.67 1.45 -11.16
C PHE A 32 13.40 2.04 -9.96
N GLY A 33 14.56 2.67 -10.21
CA GLY A 33 15.35 3.30 -9.15
C GLY A 33 16.51 4.12 -9.69
N GLY A 34 16.23 5.33 -10.21
CA GLY A 34 17.27 6.34 -10.50
C GLY A 34 17.92 6.92 -9.22
N LYS A 35 17.29 6.70 -8.05
CA LYS A 35 17.86 6.98 -6.73
C LYS A 35 18.23 5.65 -6.09
N LYS A 36 19.46 5.56 -5.58
CA LYS A 36 20.08 4.35 -4.99
C LYS A 36 19.06 3.57 -4.15
N ALA A 37 18.96 2.27 -4.42
CA ALA A 37 18.11 1.33 -3.67
C ALA A 37 18.27 1.53 -2.15
N ALA A 38 17.22 1.23 -1.38
CA ALA A 38 17.17 1.31 0.08
C ALA A 38 18.50 0.84 0.70
N LYS A 39 19.36 1.80 1.04
CA LYS A 39 20.69 1.52 1.60
C LYS A 39 20.45 1.05 3.03
N LYS A 40 21.08 -0.06 3.44
CA LYS A 40 21.05 -0.52 4.84
C LYS A 40 21.37 0.68 5.74
N SER A 41 20.46 1.02 6.64
CA SER A 41 20.59 2.19 7.50
C SER A 41 21.72 1.96 8.51
N GLN A 42 22.86 2.58 8.26
CA GLN A 42 23.97 2.61 9.22
C GLN A 42 23.84 3.89 10.05
N SER A 43 23.68 3.73 11.36
CA SER A 43 23.58 4.84 12.30
C SER A 43 24.82 4.88 13.18
N GLN A 44 25.24 6.07 13.62
CA GLN A 44 26.35 6.19 14.58
C GLN A 44 25.79 6.12 16.00
N ARG A 45 26.33 5.23 16.84
CA ARG A 45 25.98 5.16 18.25
C ARG A 45 26.85 6.14 19.02
N ARG A 46 26.21 7.10 19.70
CA ARG A 46 26.88 8.04 20.61
C ARG A 46 26.64 7.66 22.06
N GLN A 47 27.61 7.93 22.92
CA GLN A 47 27.40 7.80 24.37
C GLN A 47 26.34 8.78 24.85
N PRO A 48 25.52 8.39 25.84
CA PRO A 48 24.69 9.36 26.53
C PRO A 48 25.58 10.40 27.21
N ARG A 49 25.16 11.66 27.15
CA ARG A 49 25.83 12.76 27.85
C ARG A 49 25.68 12.53 29.36
N SER A 50 26.73 12.77 30.15
CA SER A 50 26.64 12.68 31.62
C SER A 50 25.89 13.91 32.16
N PRO A 51 24.60 13.82 32.54
CA PRO A 51 23.84 14.97 33.01
C PRO A 51 23.91 14.99 34.53
N SER A 52 24.98 15.55 35.07
CA SER A 52 25.18 15.68 36.52
C SER A 52 25.10 17.14 36.92
N VAL A 53 24.21 17.45 37.87
CA VAL A 53 24.08 18.80 38.46
C VAL A 53 25.22 19.09 39.43
N ASN A 54 25.82 18.05 40.00
CA ASN A 54 26.88 18.13 41.01
C ASN A 54 28.31 18.19 40.41
N LEU A 55 28.48 18.09 39.08
CA LEU A 55 29.78 18.22 38.43
C LEU A 55 30.00 19.63 37.91
N ALA A 56 31.21 20.14 38.05
CA ALA A 56 31.62 21.44 37.51
C ALA A 56 31.56 21.52 35.97
N LYS A 57 31.63 20.37 35.28
CA LYS A 57 31.52 20.28 33.83
C LYS A 57 30.90 18.96 33.39
N ASN A 58 29.90 19.04 32.51
CA ASN A 58 29.30 17.87 31.88
C ASN A 58 29.96 17.61 30.52
N SER A 59 30.48 16.40 30.31
CA SER A 59 31.16 16.01 29.08
C SER A 59 30.16 15.60 27.99
N ALA A 60 30.45 15.98 26.73
CA ALA A 60 29.66 15.56 25.58
C ALA A 60 29.89 14.06 25.28
N GLY A 61 28.84 13.35 24.89
CA GLY A 61 28.95 11.94 24.52
C GLY A 61 29.66 11.76 23.18
N GLU A 62 30.73 10.96 23.17
CA GLU A 62 31.52 10.65 21.99
C GLU A 62 30.88 9.56 21.12
N ILE A 63 31.32 9.46 19.86
CA ILE A 63 30.90 8.39 18.95
C ILE A 63 31.62 7.10 19.37
N ILE A 64 30.86 6.08 19.77
CA ILE A 64 31.41 4.79 20.20
C ILE A 64 31.71 3.91 18.99
N GLY A 65 30.87 3.98 17.97
CA GLY A 65 30.99 3.15 16.77
C GLY A 65 29.76 3.17 15.87
N THR A 66 29.83 2.40 14.79
CA THR A 66 28.76 2.26 13.80
C THR A 66 27.79 1.16 14.23
N ARG A 67 26.51 1.50 14.38
CA ARG A 67 25.41 0.60 14.68
C ARG A 67 24.72 0.18 13.39
N THR A 68 24.75 -1.12 13.12
CA THR A 68 23.96 -1.75 12.06
C THR A 68 22.88 -2.60 12.74
N GLU A 69 21.62 -2.26 12.52
CA GLU A 69 20.50 -3.07 13.03
C GLU A 69 20.22 -4.22 12.06
N ILE A 70 19.83 -5.36 12.63
CA ILE A 70 19.30 -6.49 11.87
C ILE A 70 17.79 -6.29 11.76
N ALA A 71 17.24 -6.60 10.58
CA ALA A 71 15.83 -6.47 10.28
C ALA A 71 15.03 -7.58 10.98
N ASP A 72 14.67 -7.35 12.24
CA ASP A 72 13.95 -8.30 13.07
C ASP A 72 12.53 -7.79 13.39
N VAL A 73 11.58 -8.73 13.47
CA VAL A 73 10.19 -8.48 13.85
C VAL A 73 10.02 -8.84 15.33
N LYS A 74 9.58 -7.87 16.14
CA LYS A 74 9.36 -8.00 17.58
C LYS A 74 7.87 -8.09 17.88
N ALA A 75 7.52 -8.70 19.00
CA ALA A 75 6.15 -8.79 19.51
C ALA A 75 5.61 -7.46 20.10
N THR A 76 6.25 -6.33 19.82
CA THR A 76 5.82 -5.01 20.30
C THR A 76 4.70 -4.46 19.42
N PRO A 77 3.53 -4.11 19.99
CA PRO A 77 2.32 -3.82 19.20
C PRO A 77 2.43 -2.56 18.34
N PHE A 78 3.11 -1.51 18.81
CA PHE A 78 3.17 -0.23 18.09
C PHE A 78 4.25 -0.18 17.00
N GLN A 79 5.40 -0.78 17.26
CA GLN A 79 6.51 -0.82 16.32
C GLN A 79 7.17 -2.20 16.39
N PRO A 80 6.71 -3.17 15.59
CA PRO A 80 7.29 -4.51 15.58
C PRO A 80 8.65 -4.53 14.86
N TYR A 81 8.84 -3.69 13.83
CA TYR A 81 10.11 -3.63 13.09
C TYR A 81 11.19 -2.84 13.83
N SER A 82 12.37 -3.42 13.98
CA SER A 82 13.57 -2.74 14.49
C SER A 82 14.04 -1.59 13.59
N GLU A 83 13.81 -1.68 12.28
CA GLU A 83 14.20 -0.70 11.29
C GLU A 83 13.02 -0.17 10.45
N VAL A 84 13.10 1.12 10.10
CA VAL A 84 12.09 1.80 9.26
C VAL A 84 12.32 1.53 7.78
N PHE A 85 13.58 1.46 7.34
CA PHE A 85 13.98 1.39 5.93
C PHE A 85 14.18 -0.04 5.40
N GLY A 86 13.61 -1.03 6.10
CA GLY A 86 13.71 -2.43 5.69
C GLY A 86 12.89 -2.70 4.42
N LEU A 87 13.51 -3.41 3.46
CA LEU A 87 12.85 -3.74 2.19
C LEU A 87 11.58 -4.59 2.40
N GLN A 88 11.62 -5.52 3.36
CA GLN A 88 10.46 -6.34 3.72
C GLN A 88 9.28 -5.48 4.19
N ARG A 89 9.55 -4.48 5.02
CA ARG A 89 8.53 -3.55 5.52
C ARG A 89 7.94 -2.72 4.39
N PHE A 90 8.76 -2.18 3.48
CA PHE A 90 8.25 -1.46 2.32
C PHE A 90 7.41 -2.35 1.42
N ARG A 91 7.77 -3.63 1.28
CA ARG A 91 6.96 -4.58 0.52
C ARG A 91 5.61 -4.88 1.18
N GLU A 92 5.58 -5.08 2.50
CA GLU A 92 4.32 -5.23 3.24
C GLU A 92 3.45 -3.99 3.07
N CYS A 93 4.01 -2.79 3.26
CA CYS A 93 3.28 -1.55 3.06
C CYS A 93 2.74 -1.45 1.63
N GLU A 94 3.57 -1.67 0.60
CA GLU A 94 3.15 -1.61 -0.80
C GLU A 94 1.97 -2.56 -1.09
N LEU A 95 2.03 -3.80 -0.59
CA LEU A 95 0.97 -4.78 -0.85
C LEU A 95 -0.33 -4.41 -0.13
N ILE A 96 -0.27 -3.96 1.12
CA ILE A 96 -1.46 -3.55 1.88
C ILE A 96 -2.12 -2.32 1.24
N HIS A 97 -1.35 -1.28 0.89
CA HIS A 97 -1.88 -0.12 0.19
C HIS A 97 -2.48 -0.51 -1.16
N GLY A 98 -1.83 -1.43 -1.87
CA GLY A 98 -2.32 -2.00 -3.12
C GLY A 98 -3.66 -2.72 -3.00
N ARG A 99 -3.81 -3.58 -1.98
CA ARG A 99 -5.06 -4.31 -1.70
C ARG A 99 -6.20 -3.36 -1.38
N TRP A 100 -5.96 -2.37 -0.52
CA TRP A 100 -6.95 -1.33 -0.22
C TRP A 100 -7.32 -0.51 -1.46
N ALA A 101 -6.34 -0.12 -2.28
CA ALA A 101 -6.60 0.61 -3.51
C ALA A 101 -7.41 -0.21 -4.53
N MET A 102 -7.16 -1.52 -4.66
CA MET A 102 -7.97 -2.40 -5.52
C MET A 102 -9.43 -2.45 -5.06
N LEU A 103 -9.67 -2.60 -3.75
CA LEU A 103 -11.03 -2.59 -3.20
C LEU A 103 -11.70 -1.22 -3.37
N ALA A 104 -10.97 -0.13 -3.12
CA ALA A 104 -11.48 1.22 -3.23
C ALA A 104 -11.82 1.61 -4.68
N THR A 105 -10.95 1.28 -5.65
CA THR A 105 -11.19 1.57 -7.08
C THR A 105 -12.41 0.83 -7.61
N LEU A 106 -12.53 -0.46 -7.31
CA LEU A 106 -13.71 -1.24 -7.70
C LEU A 106 -14.98 -0.71 -7.01
N GLY A 107 -14.91 -0.40 -5.71
CA GLY A 107 -16.04 0.13 -4.95
C GLY A 107 -16.53 1.47 -5.49
N ALA A 108 -15.62 2.40 -5.78
CA ALA A 108 -15.94 3.73 -6.31
C ALA A 108 -16.63 3.66 -7.68
N LEU A 109 -16.17 2.78 -8.57
CA LEU A 109 -16.80 2.58 -9.87
C LEU A 109 -18.17 1.89 -9.74
N THR A 110 -18.27 0.89 -8.88
CA THR A 110 -19.50 0.11 -8.71
C THR A 110 -20.62 0.94 -8.09
N VAL A 111 -20.30 1.78 -7.10
CA VAL A 111 -21.32 2.66 -6.48
C VAL A 111 -21.82 3.69 -7.46
N GLU A 112 -20.92 4.36 -8.20
CA GLU A 112 -21.33 5.35 -9.20
C GLU A 112 -22.18 4.72 -10.31
N TRP A 113 -21.86 3.49 -10.71
CA TRP A 113 -22.67 2.76 -11.70
C TRP A 113 -24.06 2.39 -11.16
N LEU A 114 -24.15 1.82 -9.96
CA LEU A 114 -25.42 1.25 -9.47
C LEU A 114 -26.35 2.28 -8.85
N THR A 115 -25.82 3.30 -8.16
CA THR A 115 -26.63 4.30 -7.45
C THR A 115 -26.66 5.65 -8.17
N GLY A 116 -25.73 5.91 -9.09
CA GLY A 116 -25.55 7.23 -9.70
C GLY A 116 -24.94 8.27 -8.77
N VAL A 117 -24.61 7.90 -7.52
CA VAL A 117 -23.97 8.78 -6.54
C VAL A 117 -22.45 8.71 -6.71
N THR A 118 -21.81 9.86 -6.80
CA THR A 118 -20.35 9.93 -6.89
C THR A 118 -19.72 9.46 -5.56
N TRP A 119 -18.60 8.76 -5.64
CA TRP A 119 -17.95 8.21 -4.45
C TRP A 119 -17.52 9.28 -3.44
N GLN A 120 -17.19 10.50 -3.91
CA GLN A 120 -16.84 11.63 -3.06
C GLN A 120 -18.03 12.22 -2.30
N ASP A 121 -19.24 12.19 -2.87
CA ASP A 121 -20.46 12.73 -2.24
C ASP A 121 -21.21 11.68 -1.42
N ALA A 122 -20.83 10.40 -1.52
CA ALA A 122 -21.49 9.30 -0.82
C ALA A 122 -21.66 9.56 0.68
N GLY A 123 -20.61 10.05 1.37
CA GLY A 123 -20.70 10.38 2.80
C GLY A 123 -21.68 11.51 3.13
N LYS A 124 -21.89 12.45 2.21
CA LYS A 124 -22.85 13.55 2.37
C LYS A 124 -24.28 13.05 2.21
N VAL A 125 -24.54 12.23 1.18
CA VAL A 125 -25.87 11.65 0.93
C VAL A 125 -26.31 10.79 2.11
N GLU A 126 -25.44 9.89 2.57
CA GLU A 126 -25.72 8.99 3.69
C GLU A 126 -25.91 9.71 5.03
N LEU A 127 -25.28 10.89 5.20
CA LEU A 127 -25.48 11.72 6.38
C LEU A 127 -26.82 12.48 6.35
N VAL A 128 -27.28 12.91 5.17
CA VAL A 128 -28.48 13.74 5.02
C VAL A 128 -29.73 12.89 4.88
N GLU A 129 -29.70 11.85 4.05
CA GLU A 129 -30.85 11.00 3.73
C GLU A 129 -30.98 9.79 4.66
N GLY A 130 -29.94 9.52 5.44
CA GLY A 130 -29.84 8.37 6.34
C GLY A 130 -29.10 7.20 5.69
N SER A 131 -28.73 6.21 6.51
CA SER A 131 -27.91 5.09 6.06
C SER A 131 -28.66 4.20 5.07
N SER A 132 -28.09 3.97 3.89
CA SER A 132 -28.64 3.17 2.82
C SER A 132 -27.58 2.25 2.20
N TYR A 133 -28.02 1.15 1.60
CA TYR A 133 -27.17 0.32 0.75
C TYR A 133 -27.97 -0.16 -0.44
N LEU A 134 -27.51 0.19 -1.66
CA LEU A 134 -28.23 -0.09 -2.91
C LEU A 134 -29.70 0.40 -2.88
N GLY A 135 -29.93 1.57 -2.27
CA GLY A 135 -31.25 2.18 -2.13
C GLY A 135 -32.16 1.54 -1.07
N GLN A 136 -31.66 0.56 -0.31
CA GLN A 136 -32.39 -0.03 0.83
C GLN A 136 -31.95 0.62 2.13
N PRO A 137 -32.88 1.10 2.99
CA PRO A 137 -32.52 1.75 4.24
C PRO A 137 -31.94 0.73 5.24
N LEU A 138 -30.91 1.16 5.97
CA LEU A 138 -30.29 0.40 7.04
C LEU A 138 -30.70 0.97 8.41
N PRO A 139 -30.88 0.12 9.44
CA PRO A 139 -31.30 0.55 10.76
C PRO A 139 -30.11 0.99 11.64
N PHE A 140 -29.15 1.73 11.09
CA PHE A 140 -27.94 2.15 11.81
C PHE A 140 -27.80 3.66 11.86
N SER A 141 -27.38 4.19 13.01
CA SER A 141 -26.98 5.60 13.12
C SER A 141 -25.51 5.77 12.75
N MET A 142 -25.10 6.96 12.32
CA MET A 142 -23.69 7.27 12.01
C MET A 142 -22.77 6.98 13.21
N THR A 143 -23.18 7.34 14.42
CA THR A 143 -22.43 7.04 15.64
C THR A 143 -22.26 5.54 15.86
N THR A 144 -23.29 4.75 15.57
CA THR A 144 -23.22 3.29 15.66
C THR A 144 -22.23 2.72 14.64
N LEU A 145 -22.25 3.22 13.40
CA LEU A 145 -21.31 2.80 12.35
C LEU A 145 -19.87 3.10 12.72
N ILE A 146 -19.58 4.28 13.28
CA ILE A 146 -18.23 4.65 13.75
C ILE A 146 -17.74 3.67 14.82
N TRP A 147 -18.57 3.34 15.83
CA TRP A 147 -18.18 2.39 16.88
C TRP A 147 -17.97 0.98 16.33
N ILE A 148 -18.84 0.53 15.41
CA ILE A 148 -18.68 -0.77 14.75
C ILE A 148 -17.35 -0.80 13.99
N GLU A 149 -17.05 0.23 13.21
CA GLU A 149 -15.81 0.32 12.43
C GLU A 149 -14.57 0.30 13.34
N VAL A 150 -14.51 1.19 14.34
CA VAL A 150 -13.34 1.30 15.22
C VAL A 150 -13.09 0.00 16.00
N LEU A 151 -14.15 -0.65 16.50
CA LEU A 151 -14.01 -1.88 17.27
C LEU A 151 -13.62 -3.06 16.37
N VAL A 152 -14.27 -3.22 15.22
CA VAL A 152 -14.02 -4.34 14.31
C VAL A 152 -12.67 -4.17 13.61
N ILE A 153 -12.43 -3.04 12.95
CA ILE A 153 -11.15 -2.75 12.25
C ILE A 153 -9.99 -2.71 13.25
N GLY A 154 -10.20 -2.11 14.43
CA GLY A 154 -9.21 -2.10 15.50
C GLY A 154 -8.81 -3.52 15.90
N TYR A 155 -9.78 -4.39 16.20
CA TYR A 155 -9.50 -5.77 16.59
C TYR A 155 -8.77 -6.55 15.49
N ILE A 156 -9.23 -6.50 14.24
CA ILE A 156 -8.60 -7.27 13.16
C ILE A 156 -7.18 -6.77 12.84
N GLU A 157 -6.90 -5.47 12.94
CA GLU A 157 -5.56 -4.92 12.72
C GLU A 157 -4.60 -5.33 13.84
N PHE A 158 -5.07 -5.39 15.09
CA PHE A 158 -4.28 -5.96 16.19
C PHE A 158 -3.96 -7.44 15.95
N GLN A 159 -4.93 -8.24 15.50
CA GLN A 159 -4.71 -9.66 15.20
C GLN A 159 -3.75 -9.84 14.03
N ARG A 160 -3.90 -9.05 12.95
CA ARG A 160 -2.98 -9.06 11.81
C ARG A 160 -1.55 -8.73 12.24
N ASN A 161 -1.39 -7.79 13.17
CA ASN A 161 -0.08 -7.35 13.62
C ASN A 161 0.60 -8.30 14.63
N ALA A 162 -0.13 -9.27 15.20
CA ALA A 162 0.39 -10.22 16.19
C ALA A 162 1.33 -11.29 15.58
N GLU A 163 1.23 -11.56 14.27
CA GLU A 163 2.09 -12.53 13.60
C GLU A 163 3.52 -12.01 13.47
N LEU A 164 4.50 -12.86 13.82
CA LEU A 164 5.93 -12.51 13.79
C LEU A 164 6.60 -12.94 12.49
N ASP A 165 6.08 -13.98 11.83
CA ASP A 165 6.64 -14.47 10.59
C ASP A 165 6.35 -13.50 9.42
N PRO A 166 7.38 -12.86 8.83
CA PRO A 166 7.21 -11.88 7.78
C PRO A 166 6.58 -12.44 6.49
N GLU A 167 6.64 -13.76 6.26
CA GLU A 167 5.98 -14.37 5.11
C GLU A 167 4.46 -14.52 5.35
N LYS A 168 4.07 -15.00 6.54
CA LYS A 168 2.66 -15.13 6.92
C LYS A 168 1.95 -13.79 7.09
N ARG A 169 2.67 -12.76 7.52
CA ARG A 169 2.15 -11.38 7.56
C ARG A 169 1.72 -10.87 6.18
N LEU A 170 2.39 -11.32 5.13
CA LEU A 170 2.12 -10.91 3.74
C LEU A 170 1.12 -11.84 3.04
N TYR A 171 1.34 -13.15 3.21
CA TYR A 171 0.60 -14.24 2.60
C TYR A 171 0.24 -15.29 3.67
N PRO A 172 -0.81 -15.04 4.48
CA PRO A 172 -1.17 -15.93 5.59
C PRO A 172 -1.62 -17.32 5.11
N GLY A 173 -2.27 -17.39 3.95
CA GLY A 173 -2.71 -18.64 3.33
C GLY A 173 -3.57 -19.50 4.26
N GLY A 174 -3.42 -20.82 4.15
CA GLY A 174 -4.18 -21.79 4.93
C GLY A 174 -5.67 -21.82 4.59
N SER A 175 -6.45 -22.62 5.32
CA SER A 175 -7.87 -22.85 5.02
C SER A 175 -8.75 -21.61 5.17
N PHE A 176 -8.27 -20.58 5.87
CA PHE A 176 -9.01 -19.33 6.08
C PHE A 176 -8.83 -18.33 4.94
N PHE A 177 -7.61 -18.17 4.41
CA PHE A 177 -7.32 -17.16 3.37
C PHE A 177 -7.09 -17.77 1.97
N ASP A 178 -6.87 -19.07 1.86
CA ASP A 178 -6.85 -19.82 0.60
C ASP A 178 -7.65 -21.13 0.74
N PRO A 179 -8.98 -21.07 0.94
CA PRO A 179 -9.81 -22.27 1.07
C PRO A 179 -9.82 -23.13 -0.21
N LEU A 180 -9.51 -22.53 -1.36
CA LEU A 180 -9.48 -23.20 -2.66
C LEU A 180 -8.10 -23.79 -3.00
N GLY A 181 -7.08 -23.56 -2.16
CA GLY A 181 -5.72 -24.07 -2.36
C GLY A 181 -5.06 -23.59 -3.66
N LEU A 182 -5.44 -22.43 -4.18
CA LEU A 182 -4.97 -21.95 -5.48
C LEU A 182 -3.46 -21.64 -5.50
N ALA A 183 -2.87 -21.42 -4.32
CA ALA A 183 -1.46 -21.13 -4.12
C ALA A 183 -0.65 -22.31 -3.53
N ALA A 184 -1.15 -23.55 -3.64
CA ALA A 184 -0.44 -24.75 -3.17
C ALA A 184 0.86 -25.00 -3.97
N ASP A 185 0.82 -24.83 -5.29
CA ASP A 185 1.99 -25.01 -6.15
C ASP A 185 2.91 -23.77 -6.12
N PRO A 186 4.22 -23.90 -5.85
CA PRO A 186 5.14 -22.77 -5.73
C PRO A 186 5.22 -21.88 -6.99
N GLU A 187 5.20 -22.48 -8.18
CA GLU A 187 5.29 -21.75 -9.45
C GLU A 187 4.01 -20.95 -9.74
N LYS A 188 2.85 -21.57 -9.48
CA LYS A 188 1.55 -20.92 -9.61
C LYS A 188 1.39 -19.81 -8.58
N LYS A 189 1.81 -20.05 -7.33
CA LYS A 189 1.87 -19.04 -6.28
C LYS A 189 2.68 -17.82 -6.70
N ALA A 190 3.90 -18.02 -7.23
CA ALA A 190 4.73 -16.90 -7.70
C ALA A 190 4.06 -16.10 -8.84
N THR A 191 3.38 -16.79 -9.75
CA THR A 191 2.64 -16.17 -10.86
C THR A 191 1.45 -15.35 -10.36
N LEU A 192 0.66 -15.88 -9.41
CA LEU A 192 -0.47 -15.20 -8.81
C LEU A 192 -0.03 -13.98 -7.99
N GLN A 193 1.05 -14.10 -7.21
CA GLN A 193 1.63 -12.98 -6.47
C GLN A 193 2.12 -11.87 -7.41
N LEU A 194 2.70 -12.24 -8.56
CA LEU A 194 3.10 -11.29 -9.59
C LEU A 194 1.89 -10.61 -10.24
N ALA A 195 0.80 -11.33 -10.48
CA ALA A 195 -0.44 -10.75 -10.97
C ALA A 195 -1.03 -9.78 -9.94
N GLU A 196 -1.11 -10.17 -8.67
CA GLU A 196 -1.62 -9.34 -7.57
C GLU A 196 -0.85 -8.01 -7.48
N ILE A 197 0.49 -8.05 -7.42
CA ILE A 197 1.27 -6.82 -7.25
C ILE A 197 1.16 -5.88 -8.47
N LYS A 198 0.99 -6.42 -9.68
CA LYS A 198 0.75 -5.61 -10.88
C LYS A 198 -0.58 -4.89 -10.81
N HIS A 199 -1.66 -5.58 -10.43
CA HIS A 199 -2.98 -4.97 -10.26
C HIS A 199 -3.00 -3.98 -9.10
N ALA A 200 -2.33 -4.31 -7.98
CA ALA A 200 -2.17 -3.40 -6.84
C ALA A 200 -1.50 -2.08 -7.23
N ARG A 201 -0.39 -2.12 -7.99
CA ARG A 201 0.30 -0.92 -8.46
C ARG A 201 -0.55 -0.10 -9.41
N LEU A 202 -1.23 -0.76 -10.34
CA LEU A 202 -2.16 -0.11 -11.26
C LEU A 202 -3.30 0.58 -10.48
N ALA A 203 -3.88 -0.12 -9.50
CA ALA A 203 -4.97 0.40 -8.68
C ALA A 203 -4.55 1.60 -7.82
N MET A 204 -3.35 1.59 -7.23
CA MET A 204 -2.85 2.75 -6.47
C MET A 204 -2.73 3.99 -7.36
N VAL A 205 -2.23 3.84 -8.58
CA VAL A 205 -2.14 4.94 -9.56
C VAL A 205 -3.53 5.38 -10.03
N ALA A 206 -4.43 4.43 -10.30
CA ALA A 206 -5.79 4.71 -10.71
C ALA A 206 -6.58 5.46 -9.63
N PHE A 207 -6.47 5.05 -8.37
CA PHE A 207 -7.13 5.72 -7.25
C PHE A 207 -6.60 7.14 -7.04
N LEU A 208 -5.28 7.35 -7.18
CA LEU A 208 -4.72 8.69 -7.19
C LEU A 208 -5.28 9.53 -8.35
N GLY A 209 -5.45 8.92 -9.53
CA GLY A 209 -6.12 9.54 -10.67
C GLY A 209 -7.57 9.96 -10.33
N PHE A 210 -8.35 9.09 -9.69
CA PHE A 210 -9.72 9.40 -9.26
C PHE A 210 -9.76 10.56 -8.26
N ALA A 211 -8.85 10.58 -7.30
CA ALA A 211 -8.76 11.65 -6.32
C ALA A 211 -8.42 13.00 -6.97
N VAL A 212 -7.45 13.04 -7.90
CA VAL A 212 -7.10 14.25 -8.65
C VAL A 212 -8.25 14.68 -9.55
N GLN A 213 -8.89 13.75 -10.26
CA GLN A 213 -10.05 14.06 -11.10
C GLN A 213 -11.21 14.63 -10.29
N ALA A 214 -11.57 14.00 -9.17
CA ALA A 214 -12.63 14.49 -8.29
C ALA A 214 -12.30 15.89 -7.72
N ALA A 215 -11.04 16.15 -7.38
CA ALA A 215 -10.60 17.45 -6.86
C ALA A 215 -10.69 18.58 -7.91
N VAL A 216 -10.43 18.27 -9.19
CA VAL A 216 -10.40 19.28 -10.25
C VAL A 216 -11.78 19.42 -10.92
N THR A 217 -12.46 18.33 -11.27
CA THR A 217 -13.74 18.38 -12.02
C THR A 217 -14.96 18.31 -11.13
N GLY A 218 -14.84 17.87 -9.88
CA GLY A 218 -15.97 17.63 -8.97
C GLY A 218 -16.86 16.45 -9.36
N LYS A 219 -16.59 15.77 -10.48
CA LYS A 219 -17.41 14.66 -11.00
C LYS A 219 -16.77 13.31 -10.69
N GLY A 220 -17.59 12.27 -10.67
CA GLY A 220 -17.13 10.89 -10.51
C GLY A 220 -16.30 10.40 -11.70
N PRO A 221 -15.46 9.37 -11.50
CA PRO A 221 -14.61 8.82 -12.55
C PRO A 221 -15.39 8.29 -13.77
N LEU A 222 -16.57 7.69 -13.60
CA LEU A 222 -17.35 7.20 -14.74
C LEU A 222 -17.93 8.35 -15.56
N ASN A 223 -18.44 9.39 -14.89
CA ASN A 223 -18.95 10.57 -15.56
C ASN A 223 -17.83 11.30 -16.33
N ASN A 224 -16.67 11.50 -15.71
CA ASN A 224 -15.50 12.09 -16.38
C ASN A 224 -15.10 11.27 -17.61
N TRP A 225 -15.09 9.94 -17.49
CA TRP A 225 -14.78 9.06 -18.61
C TRP A 225 -15.81 9.17 -19.74
N ALA A 226 -17.11 9.18 -19.43
CA ALA A 226 -18.17 9.36 -20.42
C ALA A 226 -18.07 10.70 -21.14
N THR A 227 -17.80 11.80 -20.41
CA THR A 227 -17.63 13.14 -21.01
C THR A 227 -16.36 13.25 -21.86
N HIS A 228 -15.30 12.51 -21.52
CA HIS A 228 -14.10 12.46 -22.35
C HIS A 228 -14.34 11.64 -23.63
N LEU A 229 -15.11 10.55 -23.55
CA LEU A 229 -15.46 9.75 -24.72
C LEU A 229 -16.40 10.47 -25.68
N SER A 230 -17.28 11.36 -25.18
CA SER A 230 -18.16 12.15 -26.05
C SER A 230 -17.38 13.19 -26.86
N ASP A 231 -16.40 13.86 -26.26
CA ASP A 231 -15.67 14.98 -26.88
C ASP A 231 -14.15 14.93 -26.60
N PRO A 232 -13.43 13.90 -27.11
CA PRO A 232 -12.07 13.58 -26.68
C PRO A 232 -11.02 14.66 -26.95
N LEU A 233 -11.32 15.62 -27.84
CA LEU A 233 -10.41 16.72 -28.20
C LEU A 233 -10.65 18.01 -27.40
N HIS A 234 -11.79 18.12 -26.70
CA HIS A 234 -12.22 19.35 -26.04
C HIS A 234 -12.55 19.19 -24.55
N THR A 235 -12.65 17.95 -24.07
CA THR A 235 -12.80 17.63 -22.64
C THR A 235 -11.56 16.89 -22.14
N THR A 236 -10.41 17.55 -22.28
CA THR A 236 -9.12 16.98 -21.87
C THR A 236 -8.65 17.55 -20.53
N ILE A 237 -7.64 16.91 -19.95
CA ILE A 237 -6.97 17.39 -18.73
C ILE A 237 -6.45 18.84 -18.92
N ILE A 238 -6.02 19.21 -20.13
CA ILE A 238 -5.47 20.53 -20.43
C ILE A 238 -6.56 21.60 -20.31
N ASP A 239 -7.75 21.31 -20.85
CA ASP A 239 -8.88 22.23 -20.82
C ASP A 239 -9.35 22.52 -19.39
N THR A 240 -9.24 21.52 -18.51
CA THR A 240 -9.57 21.65 -17.08
C THR A 240 -8.60 22.55 -16.31
N PHE A 241 -7.35 22.69 -16.77
CA PHE A 241 -6.37 23.59 -16.15
C PHE A 241 -6.39 25.01 -16.74
N THR A 242 -6.99 25.21 -17.91
CA THR A 242 -7.09 26.51 -18.57
C THR A 242 -8.40 27.24 -18.33
N SER A 243 -9.39 26.59 -17.71
CA SER A 243 -10.70 27.16 -17.36
C SER A 243 -10.70 27.90 -16.03
#